data_AF-A0A376FA50-F1
#
_entry.id   AF-A0A376FA50-F1
#
_cell.length_a   1.000
_cell.length_b   1.000
_cell.length_c   1.000
_cell.angle_alpha   90.00
_cell.angle_beta   90.00
_cell.angle_gamma   90.00
#
_symmetry.space_group_name_H-M   'P 1'
#
loop_
_entity.id
_entity.type
_entity.pdbx_description
1 polymer ?
#
loop_
_entity_poly.entity_id
_entity_poly.type
_entity_poly.pdbx_seq_one_letter_code
_entity_poly.pdbx_strand_id
1 'polypeptide(L)'
;MTKKYLAAVLFTALLTGVVEASSALELSQYNKLETVSRIVNDREVTDSLRTLLGNHYKIFIDNFDVFGEPHTTAGGGLFVEGWLKDLYLENASALVINPDGKIFAAWVVPESDVIHYQSSENSPVINADIQRWAARFNAMHFATNSQSGLAFDGDWAGEFGNDSTLTLRLAESGNRITGSYCYISQKGNRIDCPEDHERNLSGTIAGNRASVEFNSSFGGVGGRAVLEIKGSEMEWRLVTPPQKGNYYAPLRYTLRKAASVHNAETRKLDTEKFAISLMNRCGHFDSECDQMVYLGVRKSDNSTISLRGKTQHDSAGKIIGSTYKNGEIVYTVTYAPAKLVVSKGSQVLVEQSGQWRK
;
A
#
# COMPACT_ATOMS: atom_id res chain seq x y z
N MET A 1 91.26 -36.22 4.86
CA MET A 1 90.50 -36.46 6.11
C MET A 1 89.57 -35.28 6.35
N THR A 2 88.41 -35.56 6.96
CA THR A 2 87.44 -34.65 7.60
C THR A 2 86.55 -33.72 6.74
N LYS A 3 85.29 -34.15 6.59
CA LYS A 3 84.03 -33.38 6.44
C LYS A 3 84.01 -32.10 7.29
N LYS A 4 83.34 -31.03 6.83
CA LYS A 4 82.41 -30.08 7.53
C LYS A 4 81.91 -29.04 6.49
N TYR A 5 80.72 -28.46 6.43
CA TYR A 5 79.33 -28.70 6.86
C TYR A 5 78.48 -27.75 5.97
N LEU A 6 77.30 -28.19 5.49
CA LEU A 6 76.29 -27.29 4.91
C LEU A 6 75.78 -26.34 6.00
N ALA A 7 75.68 -25.05 5.70
CA ALA A 7 74.82 -24.12 6.42
C ALA A 7 73.83 -23.52 5.42
N ALA A 8 72.58 -23.98 5.51
CA ALA A 8 71.44 -23.40 4.82
C ALA A 8 71.05 -22.09 5.50
N VAL A 9 71.01 -21.00 4.75
CA VAL A 9 70.51 -19.70 5.22
C VAL A 9 68.98 -19.75 5.16
N LEU A 10 68.33 -19.90 6.32
CA LEU A 10 66.89 -19.65 6.47
C LEU A 10 66.68 -18.13 6.56
N PHE A 11 66.08 -17.54 5.53
CA PHE A 11 65.58 -16.17 5.57
C PHE A 11 64.16 -16.22 6.14
N THR A 12 64.02 -16.04 7.46
CA THR A 12 62.72 -15.83 8.10
C THR A 12 62.21 -14.44 7.72
N ALA A 13 61.26 -14.38 6.79
CA ALA A 13 60.45 -13.20 6.55
C ALA A 13 59.57 -12.94 7.79
N LEU A 14 59.93 -11.95 8.61
CA LEU A 14 59.01 -11.37 9.57
C LEU A 14 57.91 -10.64 8.80
N LEU A 15 56.77 -11.29 8.62
CA LEU A 15 55.51 -10.61 8.38
C LEU A 15 55.14 -9.86 9.66
N THR A 16 55.59 -8.60 9.77
CA THR A 16 54.94 -7.64 10.66
C THR A 16 53.56 -7.37 10.09
N GLY A 17 52.58 -8.16 10.52
CA GLY A 17 51.18 -7.81 10.33
C GLY A 17 50.96 -6.44 10.95
N VAL A 18 50.70 -5.44 10.11
CA VAL A 18 50.11 -4.19 10.57
C VAL A 18 48.71 -4.58 11.04
N VAL A 19 48.57 -4.82 12.34
CA VAL A 19 47.26 -4.82 12.97
C VAL A 19 46.82 -3.36 12.89
N GLU A 20 45.96 -3.04 11.93
CA GLU A 20 45.20 -1.79 11.96
C GLU A 20 44.41 -1.83 13.27
N ALA A 21 44.91 -1.13 14.29
CA ALA A 21 44.14 -0.85 15.47
C ALA A 21 43.00 0.06 15.01
N SER A 22 41.82 -0.53 14.77
CA SER A 22 40.57 0.24 14.70
C SER A 22 40.47 1.00 16.02
N SER A 23 40.70 2.31 15.97
CA SER A 23 40.50 3.17 17.12
C SER A 23 39.01 3.07 17.47
N ALA A 24 38.69 2.54 18.64
CA ALA A 24 37.31 2.49 19.11
C ALA A 24 36.70 3.89 19.02
N LEU A 25 35.48 3.98 18.47
CA LEU A 25 34.77 5.23 18.30
C LEU A 25 34.62 5.93 19.67
N GLU A 26 35.25 7.09 19.83
CA GLU A 26 35.19 7.90 21.06
C GLU A 26 33.83 8.60 21.18
N LEU A 27 32.82 7.87 21.67
CA LEU A 27 31.43 8.33 21.74
C LEU A 27 31.23 9.58 22.62
N SER A 28 32.08 9.78 23.62
CA SER A 28 32.00 10.89 24.57
C SER A 28 32.07 12.27 23.88
N GLN A 29 32.75 12.37 22.74
CA GLN A 29 32.93 13.63 22.01
C GLN A 29 31.63 14.16 21.36
N TYR A 30 30.61 13.31 21.23
CA TYR A 30 29.31 13.65 20.64
C TYR A 30 28.22 13.84 21.71
N ASN A 31 28.53 13.60 22.99
CA ASN A 31 27.55 13.60 24.09
C ASN A 31 27.25 15.02 24.63
N LYS A 32 27.05 15.97 23.72
CA LYS A 32 26.60 17.34 24.01
C LYS A 32 25.80 17.90 22.85
N LEU A 33 24.84 18.77 23.13
CA LEU A 33 23.92 19.34 22.13
C LEU A 33 24.64 20.04 20.97
N GLU A 34 25.76 20.72 21.24
CA GLU A 34 26.57 21.41 20.23
C GLU A 34 27.45 20.48 19.38
N THR A 35 27.57 19.21 19.79
CA THR A 35 28.48 18.24 19.18
C THR A 35 27.77 17.07 18.52
N VAL A 36 26.56 16.76 18.97
CA VAL A 36 25.82 15.55 18.60
C VAL A 36 25.55 15.45 17.10
N SER A 37 25.34 16.57 16.41
CA SER A 37 25.12 16.58 14.95
C SER A 37 26.28 16.01 14.13
N ARG A 38 27.48 15.92 14.72
CA ARG A 38 28.64 15.33 14.06
C ARG A 38 28.55 13.81 13.97
N ILE A 39 27.79 13.13 14.85
CA ILE A 39 27.70 11.66 14.88
C ILE A 39 27.08 11.08 13.60
N VAL A 40 26.08 11.76 13.05
CA VAL A 40 25.37 11.33 11.84
C VAL A 40 26.16 11.62 10.55
N ASN A 41 27.28 12.33 10.67
CA ASN A 41 28.24 12.60 9.61
C ASN A 41 29.56 11.83 9.82
N ASP A 42 29.68 11.09 10.93
CA ASP A 42 30.82 10.23 11.17
C ASP A 42 30.82 9.08 10.17
N ARG A 43 31.98 8.77 9.58
CA ARG A 43 32.07 7.81 8.50
C ARG A 43 31.70 6.39 8.95
N GLU A 44 32.22 5.94 10.08
CA GLU A 44 31.99 4.57 10.57
C GLU A 44 30.53 4.39 10.97
N VAL A 45 29.95 5.40 11.62
CA VAL A 45 28.53 5.41 11.99
C VAL A 45 27.64 5.44 10.75
N THR A 46 27.95 6.28 9.78
CA THR A 46 27.19 6.40 8.52
C THR A 46 27.21 5.10 7.73
N ASP A 47 28.37 4.46 7.59
CA ASP A 47 28.51 3.19 6.87
C ASP A 47 27.74 2.06 7.57
N SER A 48 27.79 2.03 8.91
CA SER A 48 27.03 1.07 9.72
C SER A 48 25.52 1.29 9.58
N LEU A 49 25.05 2.53 9.65
CA LEU A 49 23.64 2.89 9.48
C LEU A 49 23.13 2.55 8.08
N ARG A 50 23.90 2.84 7.03
CA ARG A 50 23.53 2.48 5.65
C ARG A 50 23.44 0.97 5.46
N THR A 51 24.36 0.23 6.05
CA THR A 51 24.38 -1.23 6.02
C THR A 51 23.18 -1.82 6.76
N LEU A 52 22.87 -1.31 7.96
CA LEU A 52 21.73 -1.76 8.75
C LEU A 52 20.40 -1.43 8.07
N LEU A 53 20.19 -0.16 7.72
CA LEU A 53 18.89 0.38 7.32
C LEU A 53 18.56 0.19 5.84
N GLY A 54 19.56 -0.01 4.98
CA GLY A 54 19.39 -0.19 3.55
C GLY A 54 18.58 0.95 2.91
N ASN A 55 17.44 0.60 2.30
CA ASN A 55 16.53 1.57 1.66
C ASN A 55 15.84 2.52 2.66
N HIS A 56 15.80 2.19 3.95
CA HIS A 56 15.22 3.04 4.99
C HIS A 56 16.19 4.09 5.52
N TYR A 57 17.48 4.02 5.17
CA TYR A 57 18.49 4.97 5.64
C TYR A 57 18.08 6.42 5.39
N LYS A 58 17.54 6.73 4.21
CA LYS A 58 17.14 8.10 3.87
C LYS A 58 16.00 8.61 4.76
N ILE A 59 14.99 7.77 5.00
CA ILE A 59 13.86 8.13 5.87
C ILE A 59 14.34 8.38 7.30
N PHE A 60 15.24 7.54 7.79
CA PHE A 60 15.82 7.67 9.11
C PHE A 60 16.64 8.95 9.27
N ILE A 61 17.55 9.23 8.32
CA ILE A 61 18.50 10.34 8.43
C ILE A 61 17.85 11.70 8.19
N ASP A 62 16.84 11.77 7.32
CA ASP A 62 16.12 13.01 7.01
C ASP A 62 15.42 13.59 8.25
N ASN A 63 15.21 12.80 9.31
CA ASN A 63 14.61 13.27 10.55
C ASN A 63 15.56 14.08 11.45
N PHE A 64 16.86 14.18 11.14
CA PHE A 64 17.83 14.89 12.00
C PHE A 64 17.99 16.38 11.65
N ASP A 65 16.88 17.12 11.54
CA ASP A 65 16.90 18.59 11.38
C ASP A 65 17.16 19.29 12.72
N VAL A 66 16.52 18.79 13.78
CA VAL A 66 16.71 19.23 15.16
C VAL A 66 17.20 18.03 15.96
N PHE A 67 18.23 18.24 16.79
CA PHE A 67 18.79 17.20 17.65
C PHE A 67 18.27 17.36 19.08
N GLY A 68 17.95 16.23 19.71
CA GLY A 68 17.72 16.17 21.15
C GLY A 68 19.01 16.21 21.96
N GLU A 69 18.87 16.41 23.26
CA GLU A 69 20.01 16.28 24.18
C GLU A 69 20.46 14.81 24.19
N PRO A 70 21.70 14.50 23.78
CA PRO A 70 22.21 13.14 23.84
C PRO A 70 22.48 12.73 25.28
N HIS A 71 22.52 11.43 25.55
CA HIS A 71 22.95 10.92 26.84
C HIS A 71 23.71 9.61 26.74
N THR A 72 24.51 9.31 27.76
CA THR A 72 25.21 8.04 27.88
C THR A 72 24.24 6.94 28.31
N THR A 73 24.24 5.80 27.62
CA THR A 73 23.42 4.64 27.99
C THR A 73 24.03 3.88 29.16
N ALA A 74 23.25 3.02 29.82
CA ALA A 74 23.75 2.22 30.96
C ALA A 74 24.95 1.31 30.60
N GLY A 75 25.08 0.93 29.33
CA GLY A 75 26.20 0.14 28.80
C GLY A 75 27.41 0.96 28.35
N GLY A 76 27.45 2.26 28.64
CA GLY A 76 28.52 3.16 28.21
C GLY A 76 28.42 3.62 26.75
N GLY A 77 27.32 3.30 26.06
CA GLY A 77 27.04 3.77 24.71
C GLY A 77 26.51 5.20 24.68
N LEU A 78 26.11 5.65 23.50
CA LEU A 78 25.53 6.96 23.26
C LEU A 78 24.13 6.82 22.67
N PHE A 79 23.15 7.46 23.31
CA PHE A 79 21.83 7.70 22.74
C PHE A 79 21.80 9.07 22.05
N VAL A 80 21.20 9.10 20.87
CA VAL A 80 21.01 10.29 20.05
C VAL A 80 19.61 10.25 19.47
N GLU A 81 18.93 11.39 19.43
CA GLU A 81 17.66 11.50 18.72
C GLU A 81 17.59 12.79 17.90
N GLY A 82 16.70 12.79 16.92
CA GLY A 82 16.37 13.96 16.14
C GLY A 82 14.96 13.91 15.58
N TRP A 83 14.45 15.08 15.19
CA TRP A 83 13.14 15.24 14.56
C TRP A 83 13.17 16.34 13.51
N LEU A 84 12.22 16.26 12.57
CA LEU A 84 11.95 17.39 11.68
C LEU A 84 11.44 18.57 12.49
N LYS A 85 11.89 19.78 12.14
CA LYS A 85 11.43 21.00 12.82
C LYS A 85 9.90 21.03 12.87
N ASP A 86 9.36 21.32 14.05
CA ASP A 86 7.94 21.38 14.36
C ASP A 86 7.18 20.02 14.40
N LEU A 87 7.85 18.88 14.15
CA LEU A 87 7.24 17.54 14.10
C LEU A 87 7.78 16.55 15.15
N TYR A 88 8.06 17.02 16.37
CA TYR A 88 8.68 16.21 17.44
C TYR A 88 7.95 14.89 17.78
N LEU A 89 6.62 14.90 17.73
CA LEU A 89 5.76 13.74 18.06
C LEU A 89 5.31 12.94 16.83
N GLU A 90 5.63 13.40 15.63
CA GLU A 90 5.09 12.86 14.38
C GLU A 90 6.19 12.35 13.44
N ASN A 91 7.38 12.97 13.45
CA ASN A 91 8.50 12.54 12.62
C ASN A 91 9.84 12.65 13.37
N ALA A 92 10.35 11.51 13.83
CA ALA A 92 11.53 11.46 14.67
C ALA A 92 12.31 10.17 14.45
N SER A 93 13.61 10.24 14.73
CA SER A 93 14.54 9.11 14.69
C SER A 93 15.34 9.05 15.99
N ALA A 94 15.70 7.85 16.40
CA ALA A 94 16.58 7.59 17.52
C ALA A 94 17.67 6.57 17.16
N LEU A 95 18.85 6.79 17.70
CA LEU A 95 20.05 6.01 17.50
C LEU A 95 20.67 5.68 18.85
N VAL A 96 21.01 4.42 19.07
CA VAL A 96 21.94 4.01 20.12
C VAL A 96 23.16 3.39 19.48
N ILE A 97 24.35 3.83 19.91
CA ILE A 97 25.63 3.25 19.53
C ILE A 97 26.32 2.74 20.79
N ASN A 98 26.62 1.46 20.83
CA ASN A 98 27.38 0.87 21.93
C ASN A 98 28.90 1.02 21.69
N PRO A 99 29.73 0.92 22.74
CA PRO A 99 31.20 0.99 22.61
C PRO A 99 31.80 -0.11 21.72
N ASP A 100 31.10 -1.24 21.55
CA ASP A 100 31.48 -2.34 20.66
C ASP A 100 31.05 -2.11 19.19
N GLY A 101 30.55 -0.92 18.86
CA GLY A 101 30.13 -0.53 17.51
C GLY A 101 28.73 -1.02 17.13
N LYS A 102 28.03 -1.73 18.00
CA LYS A 102 26.65 -2.13 17.71
C LYS A 102 25.72 -0.93 17.70
N ILE A 103 24.81 -0.95 16.74
CA ILE A 103 23.86 0.15 16.51
C ILE A 103 22.42 -0.35 16.60
N PHE A 104 21.58 0.51 17.15
CA PHE A 104 20.14 0.33 17.25
C PHE A 104 19.48 1.59 16.73
N ALA A 105 18.64 1.45 15.71
CA ALA A 105 18.02 2.58 15.03
C ALA A 105 16.51 2.39 15.05
N ALA A 106 15.78 3.45 15.40
CA ALA A 106 14.33 3.50 15.32
C ALA A 106 13.87 4.80 14.67
N TRP A 107 12.72 4.76 13.99
CA TRP A 107 12.12 5.95 13.40
C TRP A 107 10.60 5.85 13.30
N VAL A 108 9.96 7.01 13.32
CA VAL A 108 8.53 7.21 13.06
C VAL A 108 8.38 8.21 11.92
N VAL A 109 7.28 8.12 11.18
CA VAL A 109 6.90 9.07 10.12
C VAL A 109 5.46 9.53 10.33
N PRO A 110 5.07 10.77 9.95
CA PRO A 110 3.78 11.38 10.29
C PRO A 110 2.55 10.57 9.86
N GLU A 111 2.72 9.73 8.84
CA GLU A 111 1.66 8.93 8.24
C GLU A 111 1.65 7.47 8.73
N SER A 112 2.34 7.14 9.82
CA SER A 112 2.42 5.79 10.39
C SER A 112 2.19 5.76 11.90
N ASP A 113 1.45 4.77 12.38
CA ASP A 113 1.33 4.41 13.80
C ASP A 113 2.37 3.35 14.22
N VAL A 114 3.35 3.11 13.35
CA VAL A 114 4.40 2.11 13.53
C VAL A 114 5.72 2.79 13.84
N ILE A 115 6.35 2.31 14.91
CA ILE A 115 7.75 2.59 15.22
C ILE A 115 8.58 1.52 14.52
N HIS A 116 9.29 1.92 13.48
CA HIS A 116 10.24 1.03 12.84
C HIS A 116 11.48 0.89 13.74
N TYR A 117 12.03 -0.31 13.82
CA TYR A 117 13.20 -0.61 14.62
C TYR A 117 14.08 -1.63 13.90
N GLN A 118 15.37 -1.35 13.88
CA GLN A 118 16.39 -2.28 13.40
C GLN A 118 17.60 -2.21 14.31
N SER A 119 18.28 -3.35 14.46
CA SER A 119 19.48 -3.46 15.27
C SER A 119 20.53 -4.30 14.57
N SER A 120 21.81 -3.97 14.79
CA SER A 120 22.91 -4.84 14.39
C SER A 120 23.00 -6.12 15.24
N GLU A 121 22.29 -6.17 16.37
CA GLU A 121 22.10 -7.39 17.15
C GLU A 121 20.97 -8.24 16.57
N ASN A 122 21.22 -9.54 16.41
CA ASN A 122 20.21 -10.53 16.06
C ASN A 122 19.39 -10.93 17.30
N SER A 123 18.75 -9.95 17.93
CA SER A 123 17.94 -10.11 19.15
C SER A 123 16.54 -9.54 18.92
N PRO A 124 15.48 -10.25 19.34
CA PRO A 124 14.12 -9.72 19.31
C PRO A 124 13.86 -8.66 20.39
N VAL A 125 14.81 -8.45 21.32
CA VAL A 125 14.67 -7.49 22.43
C VAL A 125 15.01 -6.09 21.94
N ILE A 126 14.09 -5.15 22.14
CA ILE A 126 14.29 -3.74 21.79
C ILE A 126 15.18 -3.08 22.85
N ASN A 127 16.16 -2.30 22.40
CA ASN A 127 17.05 -1.53 23.26
C ASN A 127 16.27 -0.62 24.25
N ALA A 128 16.70 -0.57 25.51
CA ALA A 128 15.98 0.12 26.59
C ALA A 128 15.85 1.65 26.37
N ASP A 129 16.88 2.30 25.81
CA ASP A 129 16.81 3.74 25.51
C ASP A 129 15.89 4.01 24.31
N ILE A 130 15.88 3.12 23.31
CA ILE A 130 14.89 3.16 22.22
C ILE A 130 13.47 2.95 22.75
N GLN A 131 13.26 2.04 23.70
CA GLN A 131 11.94 1.87 24.35
C GLN A 131 11.51 3.14 25.11
N ARG A 132 12.43 3.78 25.85
CA ARG A 132 12.14 5.02 26.57
C ARG A 132 11.79 6.16 25.62
N TRP A 133 12.54 6.29 24.52
CA TRP A 133 12.23 7.22 23.44
C TRP A 133 10.84 6.94 22.84
N ALA A 134 10.54 5.68 22.54
CA ALA A 134 9.28 5.26 21.96
C ALA A 134 8.05 5.53 22.84
N ALA A 135 8.22 5.51 24.17
CA ALA A 135 7.13 5.70 25.13
C ALA A 135 6.41 7.06 24.98
N ARG A 136 7.03 8.06 24.35
CA ARG A 136 6.36 9.35 24.09
C ARG A 136 5.27 9.26 23.02
N PHE A 137 5.33 8.25 22.14
CA PHE A 137 4.36 8.03 21.07
C PHE A 137 3.25 7.10 21.57
N ASN A 138 2.46 7.56 22.55
CA ASN A 138 1.54 6.76 23.39
C ASN A 138 0.48 5.92 22.63
N ALA A 139 0.35 6.08 21.30
CA ALA A 139 -0.55 5.33 20.44
C ALA A 139 0.16 4.47 19.37
N MET A 140 1.50 4.54 19.28
CA MET A 140 2.28 3.81 18.28
C MET A 140 2.80 2.48 18.83
N HIS A 141 3.06 1.54 17.93
CA HIS A 141 3.58 0.22 18.27
C HIS A 141 4.83 -0.10 17.45
N PHE A 142 5.76 -0.86 18.02
CA PHE A 142 6.91 -1.32 17.24
C PHE A 142 6.47 -2.25 16.13
N ALA A 143 7.07 -2.09 14.95
CA ALA A 143 6.90 -3.03 13.85
C ALA A 143 7.20 -4.43 14.37
N THR A 144 6.18 -5.28 14.46
CA THR A 144 6.42 -6.69 14.70
C THR A 144 7.19 -7.22 13.50
N ASN A 145 8.29 -7.93 13.72
CA ASN A 145 8.90 -8.78 12.69
C ASN A 145 7.93 -9.96 12.38
N SER A 146 6.72 -9.63 11.93
CA SER A 146 5.93 -10.53 11.13
C SER A 146 6.71 -10.65 9.83
N GLN A 147 7.28 -11.85 9.65
CA GLN A 147 7.68 -12.34 8.34
C GLN A 147 6.72 -11.79 7.29
N SER A 148 7.30 -11.32 6.19
CA SER A 148 6.67 -10.99 4.92
C SER A 148 5.66 -12.05 4.48
N GLY A 149 4.50 -12.08 5.12
CA GLY A 149 3.26 -12.56 4.54
C GLY A 149 2.77 -11.42 3.68
N LEU A 150 2.33 -11.74 2.47
CA LEU A 150 1.83 -10.74 1.55
C LEU A 150 0.56 -10.10 2.14
N ALA A 151 0.71 -8.98 2.86
CA ALA A 151 -0.26 -8.51 3.84
C ALA A 151 -1.45 -7.83 3.15
N PHE A 152 -1.19 -7.11 2.07
CA PHE A 152 -2.15 -6.45 1.20
C PHE A 152 -2.49 -7.30 -0.01
N ASP A 153 -1.72 -8.33 -0.36
CA ASP A 153 -1.97 -9.13 -1.56
C ASP A 153 -3.33 -9.85 -1.53
N GLY A 154 -3.96 -9.88 -2.70
CA GLY A 154 -5.27 -10.45 -2.94
C GLY A 154 -6.36 -9.40 -3.12
N ASP A 155 -7.60 -9.89 -3.01
CA ASP A 155 -8.80 -9.08 -3.20
C ASP A 155 -9.34 -8.58 -1.86
N TRP A 156 -9.63 -7.29 -1.83
CA TRP A 156 -10.21 -6.60 -0.68
C TRP A 156 -11.51 -5.96 -1.08
N ALA A 157 -12.56 -6.19 -0.30
CA ALA A 157 -13.87 -5.64 -0.57
C ALA A 157 -14.50 -5.10 0.70
N GLY A 158 -15.30 -4.05 0.54
CA GLY A 158 -16.14 -3.53 1.60
C GLY A 158 -17.42 -2.98 1.01
N GLU A 159 -18.44 -2.91 1.85
CA GLU A 159 -19.75 -2.35 1.52
C GLU A 159 -20.18 -1.38 2.61
N PHE A 160 -20.77 -0.25 2.20
CA PHE A 160 -21.38 0.71 3.12
C PHE A 160 -22.87 0.76 2.84
N GLY A 161 -23.63 0.02 3.66
CA GLY A 161 -25.05 -0.24 3.42
C GLY A 161 -25.29 -0.83 2.02
N ASN A 162 -26.41 -0.44 1.40
CA ASN A 162 -26.73 -0.81 0.02
C ASN A 162 -26.29 0.26 -1.00
N ASP A 163 -25.49 1.24 -0.58
CA ASP A 163 -25.26 2.48 -1.32
C ASP A 163 -23.92 2.53 -2.03
N SER A 164 -22.86 1.98 -1.44
CA SER A 164 -21.55 1.95 -2.07
C SER A 164 -20.76 0.69 -1.77
N THR A 165 -19.83 0.37 -2.68
CA THR A 165 -18.86 -0.72 -2.54
C THR A 165 -17.49 -0.23 -2.99
N LEU A 166 -16.44 -0.59 -2.26
CA LEU A 166 -15.06 -0.40 -2.66
C LEU A 166 -14.40 -1.76 -2.83
N THR A 167 -13.69 -1.96 -3.94
CA THR A 167 -12.89 -3.15 -4.19
C THR A 167 -11.47 -2.78 -4.59
N LEU A 168 -10.49 -3.41 -3.96
CA LEU A 168 -9.07 -3.33 -4.34
C LEU A 168 -8.58 -4.72 -4.72
N ARG A 169 -7.86 -4.82 -5.83
CA ARG A 169 -7.11 -6.03 -6.20
C ARG A 169 -5.66 -5.69 -6.19
N LEU A 170 -4.91 -6.28 -5.28
CA LEU A 170 -3.56 -5.85 -4.96
C LEU A 170 -2.61 -7.02 -5.19
N ALA A 171 -1.54 -6.74 -5.91
CA ALA A 171 -0.42 -7.63 -6.12
C ALA A 171 0.81 -7.01 -5.45
N GLU A 172 1.43 -7.78 -4.56
CA GLU A 172 2.64 -7.36 -3.85
C GLU A 172 3.91 -7.94 -4.47
N SER A 173 4.95 -7.11 -4.50
CA SER A 173 6.29 -7.54 -4.90
C SER A 173 7.33 -6.77 -4.08
N GLY A 174 7.84 -7.42 -3.04
CA GLY A 174 8.73 -6.78 -2.06
C GLY A 174 8.03 -5.62 -1.36
N ASN A 175 8.60 -4.42 -1.46
CA ASN A 175 8.02 -3.20 -0.89
C ASN A 175 7.09 -2.45 -1.86
N ARG A 176 6.71 -3.05 -2.99
CA ARG A 176 5.84 -2.43 -4.00
C ARG A 176 4.48 -3.09 -4.01
N ILE A 177 3.47 -2.27 -4.22
CA ILE A 177 2.10 -2.71 -4.46
C ILE A 177 1.62 -2.20 -5.81
N THR A 178 0.94 -3.04 -6.57
CA THR A 178 0.29 -2.66 -7.82
C THR A 178 -1.09 -3.29 -7.87
N GLY A 179 -2.03 -2.68 -8.59
CA GLY A 179 -3.37 -3.19 -8.55
C GLY A 179 -4.40 -2.35 -9.28
N SER A 180 -5.65 -2.66 -8.97
CA SER A 180 -6.82 -1.92 -9.43
C SER A 180 -7.66 -1.47 -8.24
N TYR A 181 -8.16 -0.24 -8.31
CA TYR A 181 -9.16 0.32 -7.41
C TYR A 181 -10.48 0.47 -8.18
N CYS A 182 -11.59 0.01 -7.61
CA CYS A 182 -12.94 0.13 -8.16
C CYS A 182 -13.91 0.58 -7.08
N TYR A 183 -14.50 1.77 -7.25
CA TYR A 183 -15.49 2.31 -6.32
C TYR A 183 -16.81 2.57 -7.00
N ILE A 184 -17.87 2.09 -6.34
CA ILE A 184 -19.21 2.17 -6.85
C ILE A 184 -20.02 2.86 -5.79
N SER A 185 -20.65 3.96 -6.15
CA SER A 185 -21.40 4.77 -5.22
C SER A 185 -22.77 5.12 -5.77
N GLN A 186 -23.59 5.72 -4.91
CA GLN A 186 -24.93 6.17 -5.25
C GLN A 186 -25.79 5.01 -5.79
N LYS A 187 -25.73 3.85 -5.14
CA LYS A 187 -26.45 2.62 -5.50
C LYS A 187 -26.11 2.07 -6.89
N GLY A 188 -24.95 2.42 -7.43
CA GLY A 188 -24.53 2.03 -8.78
C GLY A 188 -24.68 3.14 -9.81
N ASN A 189 -25.19 4.33 -9.45
CA ASN A 189 -25.25 5.47 -10.36
C ASN A 189 -23.87 6.08 -10.70
N ARG A 190 -22.83 5.73 -9.94
CA ARG A 190 -21.45 6.12 -10.21
C ARG A 190 -20.56 4.88 -10.10
N ILE A 191 -19.85 4.57 -11.19
CA ILE A 191 -18.96 3.42 -11.31
C ILE A 191 -17.59 3.95 -11.70
N ASP A 192 -16.73 4.15 -10.70
CA ASP A 192 -15.34 4.60 -10.84
C ASP A 192 -14.43 3.37 -10.79
N CYS A 193 -14.46 2.60 -11.88
CA CYS A 193 -13.74 1.34 -12.02
C CYS A 193 -12.97 1.34 -13.34
N PRO A 194 -11.71 0.88 -13.34
CA PRO A 194 -10.90 0.77 -14.54
C PRO A 194 -11.50 -0.27 -15.49
N GLU A 195 -11.06 -0.24 -16.75
CA GLU A 195 -11.40 -1.29 -17.70
C GLU A 195 -10.76 -2.63 -17.29
N ASP A 196 -11.24 -3.72 -17.89
CA ASP A 196 -10.78 -5.05 -17.52
C ASP A 196 -9.27 -5.20 -17.71
N HIS A 197 -8.58 -5.71 -16.68
CA HIS A 197 -7.12 -5.84 -16.57
C HIS A 197 -6.31 -4.54 -16.44
N GLU A 198 -6.93 -3.36 -16.49
CA GLU A 198 -6.21 -2.11 -16.28
C GLU A 198 -5.81 -1.96 -14.80
N ARG A 199 -4.52 -1.68 -14.57
CA ARG A 199 -3.97 -1.37 -13.24
C ARG A 199 -3.91 0.15 -13.08
N ASN A 200 -4.89 0.70 -12.38
CA ASN A 200 -4.97 2.13 -12.07
C ASN A 200 -4.46 2.48 -10.67
N LEU A 201 -3.80 1.56 -9.96
CA LEU A 201 -3.29 1.77 -8.60
C LEU A 201 -1.86 1.22 -8.46
N SER A 202 -0.97 2.00 -7.86
CA SER A 202 0.38 1.55 -7.51
C SER A 202 0.93 2.28 -6.29
N GLY A 203 1.90 1.71 -5.59
CA GLY A 203 2.43 2.32 -4.39
C GLY A 203 3.59 1.59 -3.75
N THR A 204 3.88 1.98 -2.51
CA THR A 204 4.95 1.40 -1.68
C THR A 204 4.42 0.98 -0.32
N ILE A 205 4.92 -0.15 0.18
CA ILE A 205 4.55 -0.74 1.46
C ILE A 205 5.60 -0.38 2.52
N ALA A 206 5.14 0.00 3.70
CA ALA A 206 5.92 0.21 4.89
C ALA A 206 5.17 -0.39 6.10
N GLY A 207 5.58 -1.57 6.54
CA GLY A 207 4.91 -2.29 7.64
C GLY A 207 3.48 -2.71 7.28
N ASN A 208 2.53 -2.34 8.13
CA ASN A 208 1.09 -2.58 7.93
C ASN A 208 0.41 -1.47 7.09
N ARG A 209 1.16 -0.52 6.52
CA ARG A 209 0.64 0.57 5.69
C ARG A 209 1.18 0.52 4.26
N ALA A 210 0.37 0.95 3.30
CA ALA A 210 0.79 1.18 1.93
C ALA A 210 0.33 2.56 1.44
N SER A 211 1.26 3.37 0.95
CA SER A 211 0.98 4.64 0.30
C SER A 211 0.79 4.40 -1.19
N VAL A 212 -0.41 4.68 -1.70
CA VAL A 212 -0.80 4.36 -3.07
C VAL A 212 -1.19 5.62 -3.84
N GLU A 213 -0.80 5.65 -5.11
CA GLU A 213 -1.30 6.58 -6.12
C GLU A 213 -2.30 5.84 -7.02
N PHE A 214 -3.42 6.48 -7.34
CA PHE A 214 -4.48 5.92 -8.16
C PHE A 214 -5.10 6.93 -9.14
N ASN A 215 -5.64 6.41 -10.24
CA ASN A 215 -6.36 7.18 -11.25
C ASN A 215 -7.84 6.78 -11.32
N SER A 216 -8.71 7.77 -11.48
CA SER A 216 -10.16 7.62 -11.64
C SER A 216 -10.53 7.35 -13.10
N SER A 217 -11.52 6.49 -13.33
CA SER A 217 -12.06 6.23 -14.67
C SER A 217 -12.83 7.43 -15.25
N PHE A 218 -13.02 8.49 -14.48
CA PHE A 218 -13.60 9.78 -14.89
C PHE A 218 -12.53 10.84 -15.24
N GLY A 219 -11.30 10.40 -15.51
CA GLY A 219 -10.20 11.24 -16.00
C GLY A 219 -9.40 11.95 -14.91
N GLY A 220 -9.77 11.80 -13.63
CA GLY A 220 -8.97 12.29 -12.52
C GLY A 220 -7.68 11.48 -12.37
N VAL A 221 -6.53 12.15 -12.29
CA VAL A 221 -5.20 11.51 -12.21
C VAL A 221 -4.42 11.92 -10.97
N GLY A 222 -3.54 11.05 -10.47
CA GLY A 222 -2.62 11.35 -9.39
C GLY A 222 -3.28 11.46 -8.00
N GLY A 223 -4.41 10.79 -7.78
CA GLY A 223 -5.00 10.68 -6.45
C GLY A 223 -4.09 9.88 -5.53
N ARG A 224 -4.02 10.24 -4.25
CA ARG A 224 -3.21 9.54 -3.25
C ARG A 224 -4.06 9.05 -2.10
N ALA A 225 -3.87 7.79 -1.71
CA ALA A 225 -4.53 7.19 -0.58
C ALA A 225 -3.52 6.40 0.27
N VAL A 226 -3.90 6.14 1.52
CA VAL A 226 -3.20 5.23 2.42
C VAL A 226 -4.09 4.02 2.65
N LEU A 227 -3.50 2.84 2.52
CA LEU A 227 -4.06 1.57 2.94
C LEU A 227 -3.42 1.20 4.27
N GLU A 228 -4.20 0.80 5.26
CA GLU A 228 -3.69 0.42 6.58
C GLU A 228 -4.36 -0.87 7.04
N ILE A 229 -3.58 -1.91 7.31
CA ILE A 229 -4.06 -3.16 7.87
C ILE A 229 -4.21 -3.03 9.39
N LYS A 230 -5.44 -3.22 9.87
CA LYS A 230 -5.80 -3.30 11.30
C LYS A 230 -6.43 -4.66 11.58
N GLY A 231 -5.60 -5.62 12.01
CA GLY A 231 -6.04 -7.00 12.22
C GLY A 231 -6.45 -7.65 10.89
N SER A 232 -7.73 -8.02 10.77
CA SER A 232 -8.30 -8.63 9.55
C SER A 232 -8.90 -7.62 8.55
N GLU A 233 -8.87 -6.34 8.88
CA GLU A 233 -9.47 -5.27 8.09
C GLU A 233 -8.40 -4.38 7.47
N MET A 234 -8.73 -3.79 6.33
CA MET A 234 -7.94 -2.74 5.71
C MET A 234 -8.74 -1.45 5.70
N GLU A 235 -8.16 -0.37 6.21
CA GLU A 235 -8.71 0.97 6.03
C GLU A 235 -8.10 1.63 4.78
N TRP A 236 -8.97 2.08 3.88
CA TRP A 236 -8.65 3.05 2.84
C TRP A 236 -8.87 4.46 3.40
N ARG A 237 -7.91 5.37 3.18
CA ARG A 237 -8.06 6.80 3.46
C ARG A 237 -7.53 7.64 2.31
N LEU A 238 -8.38 8.47 1.73
CA LEU A 238 -7.96 9.46 0.73
C LEU A 238 -7.09 10.53 1.41
N VAL A 239 -5.92 10.80 0.82
CA VAL A 239 -4.98 11.84 1.28
C VAL A 239 -5.02 13.04 0.34
N THR A 240 -4.90 12.78 -0.97
CA THR A 240 -4.93 13.82 -1.99
C THR A 240 -5.92 13.41 -3.08
N PRO A 241 -6.91 14.25 -3.40
CA PRO A 241 -7.86 13.93 -4.46
C PRO A 241 -7.17 13.95 -5.84
N PRO A 242 -7.60 13.08 -6.78
CA PRO A 242 -7.18 13.15 -8.17
C PRO A 242 -7.40 14.55 -8.78
N GLN A 243 -6.49 14.95 -9.66
CA GLN A 243 -6.48 16.24 -10.36
C GLN A 243 -6.85 16.06 -11.84
N LYS A 244 -7.14 17.17 -12.55
CA LYS A 244 -7.37 17.18 -14.02
C LYS A 244 -8.50 16.27 -14.54
N GLY A 245 -9.53 16.05 -13.72
CA GLY A 245 -10.72 15.30 -14.10
C GLY A 245 -11.63 15.08 -12.89
N ASN A 246 -12.73 14.36 -13.11
CA ASN A 246 -13.62 14.02 -12.00
C ASN A 246 -13.13 12.75 -11.29
N TYR A 247 -13.52 12.59 -10.03
CA TYR A 247 -13.29 11.39 -9.24
C TYR A 247 -14.44 11.20 -8.26
N TYR A 248 -14.63 9.96 -7.81
CA TYR A 248 -15.68 9.65 -6.83
C TYR A 248 -15.15 8.86 -5.65
N ALA A 249 -13.83 8.71 -5.52
CA ALA A 249 -13.20 7.97 -4.45
C ALA A 249 -13.67 8.39 -3.05
N PRO A 250 -13.92 7.41 -2.15
CA PRO A 250 -14.38 7.70 -0.81
C PRO A 250 -13.26 8.33 0.02
N LEU A 251 -13.62 9.21 0.94
CA LEU A 251 -12.67 9.78 1.91
C LEU A 251 -12.09 8.70 2.82
N ARG A 252 -12.94 7.79 3.29
CA ARG A 252 -12.57 6.63 4.12
C ARG A 252 -13.42 5.43 3.75
N TYR A 253 -12.84 4.24 3.90
CA TYR A 253 -13.55 3.00 3.68
C TYR A 253 -12.90 1.85 4.45
N THR A 254 -13.69 0.91 4.96
CA THR A 254 -13.18 -0.29 5.60
C THR A 254 -13.42 -1.49 4.68
N LEU A 255 -12.37 -2.27 4.48
CA LEU A 255 -12.33 -3.42 3.59
C LEU A 255 -11.98 -4.67 4.39
N ARG A 256 -12.42 -5.83 3.93
CA ARG A 256 -12.01 -7.14 4.43
C ARG A 256 -11.44 -7.95 3.28
N LYS A 257 -10.57 -8.93 3.57
CA LYS A 257 -10.18 -9.91 2.55
C LYS A 257 -11.42 -10.58 2.01
N ALA A 258 -11.60 -10.44 0.71
CA ALA A 258 -12.67 -11.10 0.00
C ALA A 258 -12.26 -12.57 -0.16
N ALA A 259 -13.12 -13.51 0.24
CA ALA A 259 -12.90 -14.93 -0.03
C ALA A 259 -13.01 -15.13 -1.54
N SER A 260 -11.89 -14.98 -2.26
CA SER A 260 -11.77 -15.05 -3.73
C SER A 260 -13.05 -14.63 -4.42
N VAL A 261 -13.44 -13.36 -4.27
CA VAL A 261 -14.65 -12.87 -4.95
C VAL A 261 -14.29 -12.87 -6.42
N HIS A 262 -14.90 -13.78 -7.17
CA HIS A 262 -14.87 -13.78 -8.62
C HIS A 262 -15.08 -12.32 -9.07
N ASN A 263 -14.08 -11.83 -9.79
CA ASN A 263 -13.89 -10.44 -10.20
C ASN A 263 -15.20 -9.72 -10.52
N ALA A 264 -15.55 -8.62 -9.85
CA ALA A 264 -16.60 -7.77 -10.41
C ALA A 264 -16.14 -7.23 -11.79
N GLU A 265 -16.80 -7.65 -12.87
CA GLU A 265 -16.52 -7.20 -14.23
C GLU A 265 -17.52 -6.13 -14.61
N THR A 266 -17.06 -5.07 -15.30
CA THR A 266 -17.92 -4.01 -15.84
C THR A 266 -17.82 -3.98 -17.35
N ARG A 267 -18.96 -3.86 -18.04
CA ARG A 267 -19.03 -3.69 -19.50
C ARG A 267 -19.90 -2.51 -19.86
N LYS A 268 -19.46 -1.74 -20.86
CA LYS A 268 -20.19 -0.59 -21.38
C LYS A 268 -20.89 -0.96 -22.68
N LEU A 269 -22.22 -0.90 -22.69
CA LEU A 269 -23.05 -1.04 -23.88
C LEU A 269 -23.47 0.35 -24.35
N ASP A 270 -23.14 0.70 -25.59
CA ASP A 270 -23.62 1.92 -26.23
C ASP A 270 -24.73 1.58 -27.23
N THR A 271 -25.89 2.21 -27.08
CA THR A 271 -27.01 2.11 -28.02
C THR A 271 -27.28 3.46 -28.69
N GLU A 272 -28.22 3.52 -29.62
CA GLU A 272 -28.65 4.78 -30.24
C GLU A 272 -29.07 5.83 -29.19
N LYS A 273 -29.85 5.45 -28.15
CA LYS A 273 -30.43 6.41 -27.19
C LYS A 273 -29.82 6.34 -25.79
N PHE A 274 -29.03 5.31 -25.48
CA PHE A 274 -28.54 5.08 -24.12
C PHE A 274 -27.04 4.75 -24.11
N ALA A 275 -26.35 5.26 -23.10
CA ALA A 275 -25.06 4.72 -22.66
C ALA A 275 -25.32 3.90 -21.40
N ILE A 276 -24.95 2.62 -21.41
CA ILE A 276 -25.27 1.66 -20.35
C ILE A 276 -23.98 1.09 -19.81
N SER A 277 -23.78 1.16 -18.50
CA SER A 277 -22.74 0.41 -17.81
C SER A 277 -23.39 -0.73 -17.05
N LEU A 278 -23.01 -1.95 -17.38
CA LEU A 278 -23.39 -3.14 -16.64
C LEU A 278 -22.23 -3.53 -15.74
N MET A 279 -22.54 -4.07 -14.57
CA MET A 279 -21.56 -4.73 -13.72
C MET A 279 -22.11 -6.05 -13.20
N ASN A 280 -21.29 -7.09 -13.31
CA ASN A 280 -21.47 -8.33 -12.59
C ASN A 280 -20.66 -8.24 -11.28
N ARG A 281 -21.30 -8.29 -10.12
CA ARG A 281 -20.61 -8.26 -8.82
C ARG A 281 -20.07 -9.62 -8.37
N CYS A 282 -20.50 -10.69 -9.04
CA CYS A 282 -20.17 -12.06 -8.69
C CYS A 282 -19.11 -12.68 -9.60
N GLY A 283 -18.51 -11.91 -10.51
CA GLY A 283 -17.56 -12.49 -11.46
C GLY A 283 -17.57 -11.88 -12.84
N HIS A 284 -16.97 -12.66 -13.74
CA HIS A 284 -16.99 -12.38 -15.15
C HIS A 284 -18.42 -12.34 -15.69
N PHE A 285 -18.65 -11.65 -16.81
CA PHE A 285 -20.00 -11.53 -17.40
C PHE A 285 -20.62 -12.85 -17.85
N ASP A 286 -19.83 -13.92 -17.96
CA ASP A 286 -20.24 -15.29 -18.25
C ASP A 286 -20.45 -16.16 -16.99
N SER A 287 -20.39 -15.56 -15.79
CA SER A 287 -20.58 -16.23 -14.50
C SER A 287 -21.95 -15.90 -13.88
N GLU A 288 -22.58 -16.88 -13.23
CA GLU A 288 -23.88 -16.72 -12.57
C GLU A 288 -23.82 -15.60 -11.54
N CYS A 289 -24.80 -14.70 -11.55
CA CYS A 289 -24.87 -13.62 -10.56
C CYS A 289 -26.29 -13.12 -10.31
N ASP A 290 -26.68 -13.06 -9.04
CA ASP A 290 -27.92 -12.42 -8.57
C ASP A 290 -27.72 -10.97 -8.09
N GLN A 291 -26.50 -10.45 -8.24
CA GLN A 291 -26.08 -9.10 -7.84
C GLN A 291 -25.64 -8.23 -9.02
N MET A 292 -26.32 -8.33 -10.17
CA MET A 292 -26.03 -7.48 -11.33
C MET A 292 -26.44 -6.03 -11.06
N VAL A 293 -25.66 -5.08 -11.59
CA VAL A 293 -25.97 -3.64 -11.56
C VAL A 293 -26.05 -3.10 -12.98
N TYR A 294 -27.10 -2.33 -13.25
CA TYR A 294 -27.31 -1.58 -14.49
C TYR A 294 -27.26 -0.09 -14.18
N LEU A 295 -26.46 0.68 -14.91
CA LEU A 295 -26.48 2.13 -14.92
C LEU A 295 -26.76 2.60 -16.34
N GLY A 296 -27.93 3.19 -16.57
CA GLY A 296 -28.30 3.77 -17.85
C GLY A 296 -28.27 5.29 -17.82
N VAL A 297 -27.70 5.88 -18.85
CA VAL A 297 -27.77 7.32 -19.14
C VAL A 297 -28.50 7.51 -20.47
N ARG A 298 -29.60 8.28 -20.47
CA ARG A 298 -30.31 8.65 -21.69
C ARG A 298 -29.59 9.81 -22.36
N LYS A 299 -29.22 9.65 -23.62
CA LYS A 299 -28.40 10.62 -24.36
C LYS A 299 -29.13 11.94 -24.66
N SER A 300 -30.46 11.93 -24.73
CA SER A 300 -31.24 13.12 -25.09
C SER A 300 -31.27 14.20 -24.02
N ASP A 301 -31.23 13.81 -22.75
CA ASP A 301 -31.44 14.71 -21.60
C ASP A 301 -30.49 14.41 -20.42
N ASN A 302 -29.55 13.48 -20.59
CA ASN A 302 -28.64 13.00 -19.56
C ASN A 302 -29.36 12.45 -18.31
N SER A 303 -30.63 12.07 -18.40
CA SER A 303 -31.34 11.40 -17.31
C SER A 303 -30.68 10.06 -17.01
N THR A 304 -30.55 9.73 -15.72
CA THR A 304 -29.86 8.52 -15.26
C THR A 304 -30.79 7.59 -14.51
N ILE A 305 -30.50 6.30 -14.56
CA ILE A 305 -31.18 5.28 -13.77
C ILE A 305 -30.18 4.21 -13.35
N SER A 306 -30.30 3.75 -12.10
CA SER A 306 -29.59 2.57 -11.62
C SER A 306 -30.55 1.50 -11.13
N LEU A 307 -30.28 0.26 -11.55
CA LEU A 307 -31.12 -0.90 -11.27
C LEU A 307 -30.27 -2.07 -10.78
N ARG A 308 -30.88 -2.92 -9.96
CA ARG A 308 -30.33 -4.22 -9.55
C ARG A 308 -31.02 -5.34 -10.30
N GLY A 309 -30.28 -6.40 -10.59
CA GLY A 309 -30.75 -7.48 -11.44
C GLY A 309 -29.93 -8.75 -11.27
N LYS A 310 -30.11 -9.67 -12.21
CA LYS A 310 -29.42 -10.96 -12.23
C LYS A 310 -29.05 -11.38 -13.65
N THR A 311 -28.15 -12.35 -13.78
CA THR A 311 -27.85 -12.99 -15.07
C THR A 311 -29.06 -13.74 -15.62
N GLN A 312 -29.09 -13.86 -16.94
CA GLN A 312 -30.15 -14.53 -17.70
C GLN A 312 -29.56 -15.71 -18.47
N HIS A 313 -30.24 -16.86 -18.36
CA HIS A 313 -29.87 -18.11 -19.02
C HIS A 313 -30.74 -18.38 -20.25
N ASP A 314 -30.17 -19.08 -21.22
CA ASP A 314 -30.95 -19.80 -22.21
C ASP A 314 -31.44 -21.15 -21.66
N SER A 315 -32.15 -21.92 -22.49
CA SER A 315 -32.66 -23.25 -22.13
C SER A 315 -31.55 -24.29 -21.89
N ALA A 316 -30.32 -24.02 -22.34
CA ALA A 316 -29.16 -24.89 -22.13
C ALA A 316 -28.37 -24.52 -20.85
N GLY A 317 -28.80 -23.48 -20.12
CA GLY A 317 -28.12 -22.99 -18.93
C GLY A 317 -26.95 -22.05 -19.22
N LYS A 318 -26.75 -21.63 -20.48
CA LYS A 318 -25.70 -20.67 -20.83
C LYS A 318 -26.14 -19.26 -20.49
N ILE A 319 -25.25 -18.46 -19.92
CA ILE A 319 -25.48 -17.03 -19.67
C ILE A 319 -25.48 -16.27 -20.99
N ILE A 320 -26.62 -15.67 -21.30
CA ILE A 320 -26.88 -14.94 -22.56
C ILE A 320 -27.17 -13.46 -22.35
N GLY A 321 -27.31 -13.02 -21.10
CA GLY A 321 -27.72 -11.66 -20.80
C GLY A 321 -27.91 -11.41 -19.31
N SER A 322 -28.62 -10.33 -19.01
CA SER A 322 -29.01 -9.95 -17.66
C SER A 322 -30.36 -9.24 -17.65
N THR A 323 -31.07 -9.35 -16.54
CA THR A 323 -32.42 -8.80 -16.38
C THR A 323 -32.53 -7.97 -15.10
N TYR A 324 -33.17 -6.81 -15.21
CA TYR A 324 -33.34 -5.80 -14.15
C TYR A 324 -34.80 -5.36 -14.07
N LYS A 325 -35.27 -4.96 -12.89
CA LYS A 325 -36.66 -4.56 -12.69
C LYS A 325 -36.77 -3.18 -12.03
N ASN A 326 -37.75 -2.39 -12.47
CA ASN A 326 -38.19 -1.16 -11.81
C ASN A 326 -39.73 -1.13 -11.79
N GLY A 327 -40.33 -1.57 -10.69
CA GLY A 327 -41.77 -1.81 -10.63
C GLY A 327 -42.20 -2.85 -11.67
N GLU A 328 -43.15 -2.46 -12.53
CA GLU A 328 -43.68 -3.30 -13.62
C GLU A 328 -42.79 -3.33 -14.87
N ILE A 329 -41.75 -2.48 -14.92
CA ILE A 329 -40.86 -2.37 -16.08
C ILE A 329 -39.69 -3.34 -15.94
N VAL A 330 -39.45 -4.12 -16.99
CA VAL A 330 -38.36 -5.09 -17.09
C VAL A 330 -37.36 -4.62 -18.15
N TYR A 331 -36.10 -4.56 -17.77
CA TYR A 331 -34.97 -4.23 -18.64
C TYR A 331 -34.16 -5.49 -18.86
N THR A 332 -33.96 -5.86 -20.11
CA THR A 332 -33.20 -7.04 -20.50
C THR A 332 -32.07 -6.59 -21.41
N VAL A 333 -30.84 -6.99 -21.07
CA VAL A 333 -29.68 -6.81 -21.94
C VAL A 333 -29.18 -8.17 -22.39
N THR A 334 -29.22 -8.44 -23.69
CA THR A 334 -28.62 -9.65 -24.28
C THR A 334 -27.18 -9.36 -24.68
N TYR A 335 -26.29 -10.34 -24.52
CA TYR A 335 -24.85 -10.16 -24.75
C TYR A 335 -24.42 -10.41 -26.19
N ALA A 336 -25.04 -11.36 -26.86
CA ALA A 336 -24.77 -11.72 -28.25
C ALA A 336 -26.09 -12.12 -28.96
N PRO A 337 -26.65 -11.28 -29.85
CA PRO A 337 -26.20 -9.91 -30.15
C PRO A 337 -26.42 -8.96 -28.98
N ALA A 338 -25.58 -7.92 -28.89
CA ALA A 338 -25.68 -6.87 -27.89
C ALA A 338 -26.96 -6.04 -28.11
N LYS A 339 -27.94 -6.14 -27.22
CA LYS A 339 -29.25 -5.49 -27.38
C LYS A 339 -29.86 -5.13 -26.03
N LEU A 340 -30.50 -3.96 -25.96
CA LEU A 340 -31.37 -3.54 -24.87
C LEU A 340 -32.83 -3.75 -25.27
N VAL A 341 -33.61 -4.41 -24.41
CA VAL A 341 -35.07 -4.47 -24.49
C VAL A 341 -35.66 -3.97 -23.18
N VAL A 342 -36.59 -3.04 -23.24
CA VAL A 342 -37.37 -2.56 -22.09
C VAL A 342 -38.84 -2.86 -22.34
N SER A 343 -39.49 -3.52 -21.38
CA SER A 343 -40.85 -4.01 -21.54
C SER A 343 -41.71 -3.76 -20.30
N LYS A 344 -43.02 -3.68 -20.51
CA LYS A 344 -44.04 -3.66 -19.46
C LYS A 344 -45.04 -4.78 -19.75
N GLY A 345 -44.94 -5.90 -19.04
CA GLY A 345 -45.70 -7.10 -19.40
C GLY A 345 -45.34 -7.60 -20.79
N SER A 346 -46.32 -7.75 -21.68
CA SER A 346 -46.12 -8.15 -23.08
C SER A 346 -45.75 -6.99 -24.02
N GLN A 347 -45.85 -5.74 -23.56
CA GLN A 347 -45.58 -4.56 -24.39
C GLN A 347 -44.09 -4.22 -24.38
N VAL A 348 -43.47 -4.16 -25.55
CA VAL A 348 -42.11 -3.63 -25.73
C VAL A 348 -42.15 -2.10 -25.82
N LEU A 349 -41.42 -1.43 -24.93
CA LEU A 349 -41.31 0.03 -24.85
C LEU A 349 -40.06 0.55 -25.56
N VAL A 350 -38.98 -0.23 -25.49
CA VAL A 350 -37.69 0.07 -26.14
C VAL A 350 -37.10 -1.23 -26.64
N GLU A 351 -36.63 -1.22 -27.88
CA GLU A 351 -35.76 -2.27 -28.42
C GLU A 351 -34.66 -1.61 -29.24
N GLN A 352 -33.41 -1.77 -28.82
CA GLN A 352 -32.26 -1.15 -29.46
C GLN A 352 -31.06 -2.09 -29.48
N SER A 353 -30.53 -2.33 -30.67
CA SER A 353 -29.20 -2.90 -30.85
C SER A 353 -28.15 -1.96 -30.26
N GLY A 354 -27.06 -2.51 -29.76
CA GLY A 354 -25.93 -1.74 -29.26
C GLY A 354 -24.59 -2.37 -29.61
N GLN A 355 -23.53 -1.70 -29.18
CA GLN A 355 -22.16 -2.14 -29.33
C GLN A 355 -21.45 -2.10 -27.97
N TRP A 356 -20.71 -3.15 -27.66
CA TRP A 356 -19.80 -3.14 -26.53
C TRP A 356 -18.66 -2.15 -26.80
N ARG A 357 -18.47 -1.21 -25.88
CA ARG A 357 -17.30 -0.32 -25.88
C ARG A 357 -16.17 -1.05 -25.17
N LYS A 358 -14.96 -0.89 -25.72
CA LYS A 358 -13.72 -1.23 -25.00
C LYS A 358 -13.60 -0.26 -23.85
#